data_AF-A0A484BBY5-F1
#
_entry.id   AF-A0A484BBY5-F1
#
_cell.length_a   1.000
_cell.length_b   1.000
_cell.length_c   1.000
_cell.angle_alpha   90.00
_cell.angle_beta   90.00
_cell.angle_gamma   90.00
#
_symmetry.space_group_name_H-M   'P 1'
#
loop_
_entity.id
_entity.type
_entity.pdbx_description
1 polymer ?
#
loop_
_entity_poly.entity_id
_entity_poly.type
_entity_poly.pdbx_seq_one_letter_code
_entity_poly.pdbx_strand_id
1 'polypeptide(L)'
;MGSALENYVNQVRTLSAAGSYRELADELPESLSLLVRNWSILDNVLETLDMQQHTLGVLYVLLGKLHSAATANPEPMQIIELMREFVQRSNLDQLRYAVCPFYETCHLFTDFLVQHNLSILGIKVLSLAIDHIRQMETQLTPIHADLCQLSLKAKNFNLILPYLDTDITDISTVAAECKNQQQQQPQHTLDANNDAKYFLLYYYYGGMIYTAIKNYERALYFFEVCITTPAMAMSHIMLEAYKKFLMVSLIVEGKIAYIPKNSQVIARFMKPLASHYHDLVNVYGNSSSEELRIIILKYSEAFTRDNNMGLAKQVATSLYKRNIQRLTKTFLTLSLSDVASRVQLPSAAEAERYILNMIKSGEIFASINQKDGMVLFKDDPEQYNLPDMFLNVQTNITQVLDLVKQINKMEEEIILNPMYVKKSLGSQDDDLASQHPKTYSG
;
A
#
# COMPACT_ATOMS: atom_id res chain seq x y z
N MET A 1 30.61 9.60 32.55
CA MET A 1 29.69 8.95 31.58
C MET A 1 28.29 8.79 32.14
N GLY A 2 28.09 8.44 33.41
CA GLY A 2 26.75 8.50 34.05
C GLY A 2 26.13 9.90 34.13
N SER A 3 26.93 10.95 34.31
CA SER A 3 26.42 12.33 34.43
C SER A 3 25.68 12.87 33.20
N ALA A 4 26.04 12.43 31.98
CA ALA A 4 25.36 12.87 30.76
C ALA A 4 23.97 12.23 30.59
N LEU A 5 23.81 10.97 31.04
CA LEU A 5 22.54 10.25 31.03
C LEU A 5 21.62 10.72 32.17
N GLU A 6 22.18 11.02 33.34
CA GLU A 6 21.43 11.64 34.44
C GLU A 6 20.96 13.05 34.08
N ASN A 7 21.80 13.84 33.40
CA ASN A 7 21.39 15.14 32.86
C ASN A 7 20.27 15.00 31.84
N TYR A 8 20.35 14.01 30.95
CA TYR A 8 19.28 13.70 29.99
C TYR A 8 17.96 13.36 30.69
N VAL A 9 17.98 12.46 31.67
CA VAL A 9 16.78 12.07 32.45
C VAL A 9 16.20 13.26 33.22
N ASN A 10 17.05 14.09 33.81
CA ASN A 10 16.63 15.28 34.53
C ASN A 10 16.05 16.35 33.58
N GLN A 11 16.63 16.52 32.39
CA GLN A 11 16.13 17.43 31.35
C GLN A 11 14.76 16.99 30.84
N VAL A 12 14.59 15.69 30.55
CA VAL A 12 13.30 15.11 30.13
C VAL A 12 12.24 15.27 31.21
N ARG A 13 12.56 15.02 32.49
CA ARG A 13 11.63 15.22 33.61
C ARG A 13 11.24 16.68 33.82
N THR A 14 12.21 17.59 33.72
CA THR A 14 11.98 19.03 33.95
C THR A 14 11.15 19.63 32.82
N LEU A 15 11.49 19.34 31.57
CA LEU A 15 10.78 19.87 30.40
C LEU A 15 9.41 19.22 30.23
N SER A 16 9.25 17.95 30.57
CA SER A 16 7.93 17.30 30.54
C SER A 16 7.00 17.86 31.63
N ALA A 17 7.53 18.10 32.84
CA ALA A 17 6.78 18.76 33.91
C ALA A 17 6.43 20.22 33.58
N ALA A 18 7.24 20.89 32.75
CA ALA A 18 7.00 22.26 32.28
C ALA A 18 6.02 22.35 31.10
N GLY A 19 5.68 21.23 30.44
CA GLY A 19 4.80 21.21 29.27
C GLY A 19 5.44 21.75 27.98
N SER A 20 6.75 22.03 27.97
CA SER A 20 7.50 22.53 26.81
C SER A 20 7.92 21.39 25.88
N TYR A 21 6.94 20.69 25.30
CA TYR A 21 7.18 19.50 24.44
C TYR A 21 7.92 19.81 23.14
N ARG A 22 7.86 21.06 22.66
CA ARG A 22 8.53 21.51 21.44
C ARG A 22 10.05 21.63 21.61
N GLU A 23 10.50 22.29 22.68
CA GLU A 23 11.92 22.40 23.02
C GLU A 23 12.53 21.02 23.31
N LEU A 24 11.73 20.14 23.90
CA LEU A 24 12.09 18.75 24.15
C LEU A 24 12.31 17.99 22.81
N ALA A 25 11.45 18.17 21.81
CA ALA A 25 11.62 17.55 20.49
C ALA A 25 12.85 18.06 19.71
N ASP A 26 13.27 19.31 19.93
CA ASP A 26 14.43 19.91 19.26
C ASP A 26 15.78 19.48 19.87
N GLU A 27 15.84 19.26 21.19
CA GLU A 27 17.06 18.89 21.93
C GLU A 27 17.35 17.37 21.93
N LEU A 28 16.31 16.54 21.85
CA LEU A 28 16.44 15.08 21.88
C LEU A 28 17.27 14.45 20.73
N PRO A 29 17.25 14.94 19.49
CA PRO A 29 18.08 14.42 18.41
C PRO A 29 19.59 14.45 18.70
N GLU A 30 20.10 15.49 19.38
CA GLU A 30 21.52 15.59 19.72
C GLU A 30 21.95 14.51 20.73
N SER A 31 21.04 14.16 21.64
CA SER A 31 21.26 13.14 22.68
C SER A 31 21.25 11.70 22.15
N LEU A 32 20.75 11.46 20.94
CA LEU A 32 20.61 10.12 20.33
C LEU A 32 21.97 9.44 20.16
N SER A 33 23.00 10.20 19.78
CA SER A 33 24.39 9.71 19.67
C SER A 33 24.96 9.22 21.01
N LEU A 34 24.57 9.86 22.12
CA LEU A 34 24.98 9.49 23.48
C LEU A 34 24.22 8.27 23.98
N LEU A 35 22.95 8.11 23.60
CA LEU A 35 22.12 6.96 23.95
C LEU A 35 22.61 5.68 23.26
N VAL A 36 22.92 5.75 21.95
CA VAL A 36 23.45 4.60 21.18
C VAL A 36 24.75 4.06 21.78
N ARG A 37 25.60 4.94 22.31
CA ARG A 37 26.89 4.56 22.92
C ARG A 37 26.76 3.88 24.28
N ASN A 38 25.65 4.05 24.99
CA ASN A 38 25.48 3.62 26.38
C ASN A 38 24.39 2.55 26.55
N TRP A 39 24.33 1.58 25.63
CA TRP A 39 23.27 0.58 25.52
C TRP A 39 22.96 -0.19 26.82
N SER A 40 23.99 -0.61 27.58
CA SER A 40 23.84 -1.43 28.79
C SER A 40 23.19 -0.71 29.98
N ILE A 41 23.09 0.62 29.95
CA ILE A 41 22.53 1.44 31.04
C ILE A 41 21.11 1.89 30.69
N LEU A 42 20.66 1.69 29.44
CA LEU A 42 19.35 2.16 28.97
C LEU A 42 18.18 1.43 29.64
N ASP A 43 18.35 0.18 30.10
CA ASP A 43 17.33 -0.52 30.90
C ASP A 43 17.07 0.19 32.23
N ASN A 44 18.13 0.57 32.94
CA ASN A 44 18.03 1.32 34.20
C ASN A 44 17.43 2.72 33.98
N VAL A 45 17.70 3.35 32.84
CA VAL A 45 17.10 4.65 32.48
C VAL A 45 15.60 4.53 32.22
N LEU A 46 15.16 3.44 31.58
CA LEU A 46 13.73 3.18 31.34
C LEU A 46 12.97 2.90 32.64
N GLU A 47 13.57 2.21 33.61
CA GLU A 47 12.96 2.02 34.94
C GLU A 47 12.75 3.34 35.70
N THR A 48 13.56 4.36 35.41
CA THR A 48 13.41 5.68 36.02
C THR A 48 12.42 6.59 35.30
N LEU A 49 11.99 6.27 34.08
CA LEU A 49 11.13 7.14 33.27
C LEU A 49 9.70 6.58 33.20
N ASP A 50 8.71 7.38 33.60
CA ASP A 50 7.31 7.03 33.38
C ASP A 50 6.92 7.17 31.91
N MET A 51 6.35 6.11 31.32
CA MET A 51 5.97 6.01 29.90
C MET A 51 4.86 6.99 29.50
N GLN A 52 3.96 7.36 30.43
CA GLN A 52 2.87 8.31 30.16
C GLN A 52 3.32 9.78 30.21
N GLN A 53 4.20 10.10 31.16
CA GLN A 53 4.68 11.47 31.36
C GLN A 53 5.89 11.79 30.49
N HIS A 54 6.74 10.82 30.16
CA HIS A 54 7.99 11.03 29.41
C HIS A 54 8.01 10.28 28.08
N THR A 55 6.87 10.20 27.39
CA THR A 55 6.73 9.42 26.14
C THR A 55 7.81 9.79 25.11
N LEU A 56 8.13 11.08 24.99
CA LEU A 56 9.21 11.57 24.10
C LEU A 56 10.60 11.07 24.50
N GLY A 57 10.96 11.12 25.79
CA GLY A 57 12.26 10.61 26.24
C GLY A 57 12.38 9.10 26.08
N VAL A 58 11.31 8.37 26.38
CA VAL A 58 11.25 6.91 26.19
C VAL A 58 11.36 6.54 24.70
N LEU A 59 10.77 7.32 23.80
CA LEU A 59 10.88 7.12 22.35
C LEU A 59 12.32 7.18 21.86
N TYR A 60 13.10 8.19 22.28
CA TYR A 60 14.49 8.32 21.85
C TYR A 60 15.41 7.28 22.50
N VAL A 61 15.11 6.85 23.73
CA VAL A 61 15.78 5.70 24.35
C VAL A 61 15.50 4.41 23.59
N LEU A 62 14.25 4.19 23.16
CA LEU A 62 13.85 3.06 22.31
C LEU A 62 14.56 3.10 20.96
N LEU A 63 14.60 4.26 20.32
CA LEU A 63 15.28 4.49 19.06
C LEU A 63 16.79 4.19 19.20
N GLY A 64 17.42 4.66 20.28
CA GLY A 64 18.81 4.33 20.61
C GLY A 64 19.07 2.84 20.84
N LYS A 65 18.13 2.14 21.51
CA LYS A 65 18.19 0.69 21.69
C LYS A 65 18.07 -0.08 20.38
N LEU A 66 17.16 0.34 19.49
CA LEU A 66 16.94 -0.31 18.20
C LEU A 66 18.11 -0.08 17.23
N HIS A 67 18.73 1.11 17.24
CA HIS A 67 19.95 1.36 16.47
C HIS A 67 21.13 0.48 16.90
N SER A 68 21.26 0.23 18.21
CA SER A 68 22.32 -0.61 18.76
C SER A 68 21.94 -2.10 18.83
N ALA A 69 20.70 -2.47 18.46
CA ALA A 69 20.21 -3.85 18.52
C ALA A 69 21.03 -4.80 17.62
N ALA A 70 21.51 -4.31 16.46
CA ALA A 70 22.38 -5.07 15.57
C ALA A 70 23.76 -5.39 16.18
N THR A 71 24.23 -4.57 17.11
CA THR A 71 25.55 -4.73 17.77
C THR A 71 25.47 -5.43 19.12
N ALA A 72 24.34 -5.29 19.84
CA ALA A 72 24.19 -5.74 21.21
C ALA A 72 23.49 -7.10 21.36
N ASN A 73 22.86 -7.64 20.29
CA ASN A 73 22.08 -8.89 20.31
C ASN A 73 21.13 -9.04 21.53
N PRO A 74 20.21 -8.08 21.75
CA PRO A 74 19.19 -8.20 22.79
C PRO A 74 18.33 -9.46 22.64
N GLU A 75 17.78 -9.94 23.76
CA GLU A 75 16.68 -10.91 23.69
C GLU A 75 15.49 -10.28 22.94
N PRO A 76 15.06 -10.85 21.80
CA PRO A 76 14.09 -10.21 20.93
C PRO A 76 12.71 -10.05 21.59
N MET A 77 12.38 -10.89 22.57
CA MET A 77 11.13 -10.79 23.33
C MET A 77 11.09 -9.53 24.20
N GLN A 78 12.20 -9.14 24.83
CA GLN A 78 12.25 -7.98 25.72
C GLN A 78 11.98 -6.68 24.94
N ILE A 79 12.52 -6.55 23.73
CA ILE A 79 12.27 -5.40 22.85
C ILE A 79 10.80 -5.37 22.39
N ILE A 80 10.22 -6.53 22.07
CA ILE A 80 8.81 -6.62 21.64
C ILE A 80 7.87 -6.23 22.79
N GLU A 81 8.15 -6.70 24.01
CA GLU A 81 7.39 -6.33 25.20
C GLU A 81 7.52 -4.84 25.50
N LEU A 82 8.74 -4.29 25.45
CA LEU A 82 8.99 -2.87 25.67
C LEU A 82 8.27 -2.00 24.62
N MET A 83 8.31 -2.38 23.34
CA MET A 83 7.60 -1.67 22.28
C MET A 83 6.08 -1.77 22.46
N ARG A 84 5.58 -2.94 22.88
CA ARG A 84 4.15 -3.12 23.18
C ARG A 84 3.70 -2.25 24.34
N GLU A 85 4.44 -2.24 25.45
CA GLU A 85 4.12 -1.41 26.60
C GLU A 85 4.18 0.07 26.27
N PHE A 86 5.19 0.48 25.49
CA PHE A 86 5.31 1.85 25.01
C PHE A 86 4.12 2.27 24.15
N VAL A 87 3.74 1.47 23.14
CA VAL A 87 2.59 1.80 22.29
C VAL A 87 1.28 1.82 23.09
N GLN A 88 1.11 0.94 24.09
CA GLN A 88 -0.11 0.90 24.91
C GLN A 88 -0.22 2.03 25.93
N ARG A 89 0.91 2.53 26.46
CA ARG A 89 0.94 3.53 27.53
C ARG A 89 1.37 4.93 27.06
N SER A 90 1.65 5.11 25.77
CA SER A 90 2.10 6.39 25.22
C SER A 90 1.01 7.47 25.27
N ASN A 91 1.42 8.71 25.52
CA ASN A 91 0.56 9.87 25.41
C ASN A 91 0.56 10.41 23.97
N LEU A 92 -0.62 10.43 23.34
CA LEU A 92 -0.82 10.85 21.95
C LEU A 92 -0.44 12.32 21.71
N ASP A 93 -0.69 13.19 22.68
CA ASP A 93 -0.42 14.63 22.51
C ASP A 93 1.07 14.93 22.48
N GLN A 94 1.88 14.20 23.26
CA GLN A 94 3.34 14.29 23.19
C GLN A 94 3.88 13.69 21.89
N LEU A 95 3.29 12.58 21.43
CA LEU A 95 3.72 11.87 20.23
C LEU A 95 3.55 12.71 18.96
N ARG A 96 2.51 13.55 18.90
CA ARG A 96 2.26 14.50 17.80
C ARG A 96 3.38 15.51 17.60
N TYR A 97 4.17 15.82 18.64
CA TYR A 97 5.32 16.70 18.52
C TYR A 97 6.57 16.00 17.96
N ALA A 98 6.63 14.66 18.00
CA ALA A 98 7.76 13.89 17.49
C ALA A 98 7.30 12.69 16.64
N VAL A 99 6.56 12.99 15.57
CA VAL A 99 6.05 11.94 14.67
C VAL A 99 7.17 11.31 13.81
N CYS A 100 8.16 12.09 13.38
CA CYS A 100 9.27 11.59 12.55
C CYS A 100 10.14 10.54 13.28
N PRO A 101 10.63 10.79 14.52
CA PRO A 101 11.35 9.79 15.29
C PRO A 101 10.50 8.55 15.61
N PHE A 102 9.18 8.71 15.71
CA PHE A 102 8.28 7.58 15.90
C PHE A 102 8.18 6.68 14.67
N TYR A 103 8.05 7.26 13.48
CA TYR A 103 8.09 6.49 12.24
C TYR A 103 9.43 5.76 12.10
N GLU A 104 10.55 6.43 12.36
CA GLU A 104 11.88 5.80 12.34
C GLU A 104 11.98 4.62 13.32
N THR A 105 11.48 4.79 14.55
CA THR A 105 11.42 3.71 15.55
C THR A 105 10.60 2.52 15.03
N CYS A 106 9.46 2.79 14.39
CA CYS A 106 8.60 1.74 13.81
C CYS A 106 9.27 1.02 12.63
N HIS A 107 9.97 1.74 11.77
CA HIS A 107 10.73 1.17 10.65
C HIS A 107 11.87 0.28 11.15
N LEU A 108 12.66 0.75 12.12
CA LEU A 108 13.74 -0.03 12.73
C LEU A 108 13.23 -1.27 13.47
N PHE A 109 12.10 -1.15 14.17
CA PHE A 109 11.44 -2.27 14.83
C PHE A 109 10.97 -3.32 13.80
N THR A 110 10.45 -2.87 12.66
CA THR A 110 10.04 -3.75 11.55
C THR A 110 11.25 -4.49 10.99
N ASP A 111 12.35 -3.79 10.71
CA ASP A 111 13.58 -4.41 10.22
C ASP A 111 14.14 -5.43 11.21
N PHE A 112 14.14 -5.12 12.51
CA PHE A 112 14.54 -6.05 13.58
C PHE A 112 13.68 -7.32 13.57
N LEU A 113 12.36 -7.18 13.49
CA LEU A 113 11.46 -8.33 13.46
C LEU A 113 11.62 -9.20 12.20
N VAL A 114 11.90 -8.57 11.06
CA VAL A 114 12.17 -9.27 9.80
C VAL A 114 13.48 -10.07 9.88
N GLN A 115 14.52 -9.52 10.52
CA GLN A 115 15.79 -10.22 10.73
C GLN A 115 15.65 -11.43 11.67
N HIS A 116 14.84 -11.31 12.72
CA HIS A 116 14.62 -12.38 13.71
C HIS A 116 13.48 -13.36 13.37
N ASN A 117 12.80 -13.20 12.22
CA ASN A 117 11.64 -14.00 11.80
C ASN A 117 10.44 -14.00 12.79
N LEU A 118 10.28 -12.96 13.61
CA LEU A 118 9.21 -12.83 14.60
C LEU A 118 8.07 -11.90 14.14
N SER A 119 7.84 -11.83 12.82
CA SER A 119 6.92 -10.87 12.19
C SER A 119 5.48 -10.94 12.72
N ILE A 120 5.02 -12.11 13.18
CA ILE A 120 3.63 -12.28 13.68
C ILE A 120 3.33 -11.46 14.94
N LEU A 121 4.33 -11.28 15.82
CA LEU A 121 4.14 -10.56 17.08
C LEU A 121 4.09 -9.04 16.86
N GLY A 122 4.78 -8.55 15.82
CA GLY A 122 4.82 -7.13 15.47
C GLY A 122 3.55 -6.59 14.85
N ILE A 123 2.76 -7.42 14.15
CA ILE A 123 1.54 -6.95 13.44
C ILE A 123 0.56 -6.28 14.40
N LYS A 124 0.33 -6.88 15.58
CA LYS A 124 -0.56 -6.31 16.60
C LYS A 124 -0.01 -5.02 17.23
N VAL A 125 1.31 -4.91 17.35
CA VAL A 125 1.95 -3.73 17.94
C VAL A 125 1.90 -2.57 16.95
N LEU A 126 2.18 -2.81 15.67
CA LEU A 126 2.12 -1.78 14.63
C LEU A 126 0.69 -1.34 14.29
N SER A 127 -0.30 -2.23 14.34
CA SER A 127 -1.71 -1.83 14.16
C SER A 127 -2.15 -0.84 15.25
N LEU A 128 -1.82 -1.11 16.51
CA LEU A 128 -2.06 -0.17 17.61
C LEU A 128 -1.30 1.15 17.41
N ALA A 129 -0.06 1.09 16.92
CA ALA A 129 0.73 2.29 16.63
C ALA A 129 0.09 3.16 15.53
N ILE A 130 -0.49 2.53 14.49
CA ILE A 130 -1.22 3.23 13.43
C ILE A 130 -2.49 3.88 14.00
N ASP A 131 -3.27 3.15 14.80
CA ASP A 131 -4.51 3.66 15.39
C ASP A 131 -4.26 4.84 16.34
N HIS A 132 -3.09 4.89 16.99
CA HIS A 132 -2.69 5.99 17.87
C HIS A 132 -2.26 7.25 17.12
N ILE A 133 -1.63 7.11 15.95
CA ILE A 133 -1.12 8.26 15.18
C ILE A 133 -2.15 8.84 14.23
N ARG A 134 -2.95 7.97 13.59
CA ARG A 134 -3.89 8.42 12.57
C ARG A 134 -4.93 9.36 13.18
N GLN A 135 -5.12 10.53 12.56
CA GLN A 135 -6.18 11.46 12.96
C GLN A 135 -7.51 11.11 12.28
N MET A 136 -7.42 10.52 11.08
CA MET A 136 -8.55 10.04 10.31
C MET A 136 -8.29 8.60 9.87
N GLU A 137 -9.35 7.81 9.71
CA GLU A 137 -9.22 6.41 9.29
C GLU A 137 -8.71 6.27 7.85
N THR A 138 -8.91 7.31 7.03
CA THR A 138 -8.48 7.40 5.63
C THR A 138 -7.08 8.00 5.45
N GLN A 139 -6.34 8.21 6.54
CA GLN A 139 -4.99 8.76 6.51
C GLN A 139 -3.94 7.66 6.34
N LEU A 140 -3.17 7.72 5.25
CA LEU A 140 -2.04 6.82 5.03
C LEU A 140 -0.80 7.34 5.77
N THR A 141 -0.23 6.48 6.60
CA THR A 141 1.05 6.71 7.28
C THR A 141 2.12 5.75 6.75
N PRO A 142 3.42 6.09 6.84
CA PRO A 142 4.51 5.21 6.42
C PRO A 142 4.49 3.82 7.08
N ILE A 143 3.98 3.73 8.31
CA ILE A 143 3.86 2.48 9.10
C ILE A 143 2.94 1.46 8.40
N HIS A 144 2.00 1.90 7.55
CA HIS A 144 1.14 0.98 6.81
C HIS A 144 1.94 0.09 5.86
N ALA A 145 3.04 0.60 5.28
CA ALA A 145 3.93 -0.19 4.43
C ALA A 145 4.64 -1.29 5.23
N ASP A 146 5.11 -0.96 6.43
CA ASP A 146 5.75 -1.90 7.36
C ASP A 146 4.79 -2.99 7.83
N LEU A 147 3.55 -2.60 8.17
CA LEU A 147 2.49 -3.54 8.53
C LEU A 147 2.22 -4.54 7.39
N CYS A 148 2.19 -4.06 6.14
CA CYS A 148 2.07 -4.91 4.96
C CYS A 148 3.27 -5.85 4.82
N GLN A 149 4.49 -5.35 5.04
CA GLN A 149 5.71 -6.16 4.97
C GLN A 149 5.71 -7.29 6.01
N LEU A 150 5.37 -7.00 7.27
CA LEU A 150 5.27 -8.00 8.33
C LEU A 150 4.19 -9.05 8.03
N SER A 151 3.02 -8.60 7.55
CA SER A 151 1.91 -9.48 7.19
C SER A 151 2.27 -10.42 6.05
N LEU A 152 3.01 -9.93 5.05
CA LEU A 152 3.48 -10.73 3.91
C LEU A 152 4.52 -11.78 4.34
N LYS A 153 5.43 -11.42 5.27
CA LYS A 153 6.41 -12.36 5.83
C LYS A 153 5.77 -13.41 6.74
N ALA A 154 4.82 -13.01 7.58
CA ALA A 154 4.08 -13.91 8.46
C ALA A 154 3.04 -14.77 7.73
N LYS A 155 2.72 -14.45 6.46
CA LYS A 155 1.64 -15.08 5.67
C LYS A 155 0.27 -15.03 6.36
N ASN A 156 0.03 -13.99 7.16
CA ASN A 156 -1.24 -13.76 7.83
C ASN A 156 -1.83 -12.44 7.36
N PHE A 157 -2.88 -12.53 6.54
CA PHE A 157 -3.47 -11.36 5.89
C PHE A 157 -4.74 -10.85 6.57
N ASN A 158 -5.36 -11.64 7.46
CA ASN A 158 -6.66 -11.29 8.03
C ASN A 158 -6.63 -10.01 8.88
N LEU A 159 -5.50 -9.75 9.54
CA LEU A 159 -5.34 -8.59 10.43
C LEU A 159 -5.15 -7.27 9.68
N ILE A 160 -4.74 -7.32 8.41
CA ILE A 160 -4.41 -6.11 7.63
C ILE A 160 -5.52 -5.70 6.66
N LEU A 161 -6.44 -6.61 6.33
CA LEU A 161 -7.57 -6.32 5.44
C LEU A 161 -8.38 -5.07 5.83
N PRO A 162 -8.72 -4.83 7.12
CA PRO A 162 -9.47 -3.62 7.49
C PRO A 162 -8.76 -2.31 7.11
N TYR A 163 -7.42 -2.30 7.20
CA TYR A 163 -6.61 -1.15 6.83
C TYR A 163 -6.48 -0.98 5.32
N LEU A 164 -6.46 -2.08 4.55
CA LEU A 164 -6.33 -2.06 3.09
C LEU A 164 -7.67 -1.83 2.38
N ASP A 165 -8.78 -2.30 2.96
CA ASP A 165 -10.13 -2.17 2.42
C ASP A 165 -10.67 -0.74 2.56
N THR A 166 -10.06 0.07 3.44
CA THR A 166 -10.37 1.48 3.59
C THR A 166 -9.65 2.29 2.51
N ASP A 167 -10.39 3.06 1.72
CA ASP A 167 -9.81 3.90 0.68
C ASP A 167 -9.18 5.16 1.29
N ILE A 168 -7.89 5.33 1.01
CA ILE A 168 -7.08 6.42 1.54
C ILE A 168 -7.37 7.70 0.77
N THR A 169 -7.62 8.78 1.51
CA THR A 169 -7.88 10.12 0.96
C THR A 169 -6.77 11.12 1.28
N ASP A 170 -6.08 10.93 2.40
CA ASP A 170 -5.03 11.83 2.87
C ASP A 170 -3.73 11.05 3.15
N ILE A 171 -2.59 11.68 2.92
CA ILE A 171 -1.27 11.06 3.11
C ILE A 171 -0.54 11.88 4.18
N SER A 172 -0.32 11.27 5.34
CA SER A 172 0.66 11.81 6.29
C SER A 172 2.05 11.61 5.71
N THR A 173 2.65 12.70 5.24
CA THR A 173 4.07 12.71 4.88
C THR A 173 4.86 13.32 6.01
N VAL A 174 6.03 12.75 6.28
CA VAL A 174 7.01 13.28 7.23
C VAL A 174 7.33 14.74 6.85
N ALA A 175 7.38 15.04 5.55
CA ALA A 175 7.54 16.39 5.03
C ALA A 175 6.36 17.36 5.32
N ALA A 176 5.11 16.90 5.37
CA ALA A 176 3.96 17.76 5.71
C ALA A 176 3.87 18.02 7.22
N GLU A 177 4.18 17.01 8.04
CA GLU A 177 4.22 17.14 9.50
C GLU A 177 5.39 18.01 9.96
N CYS A 178 6.58 17.88 9.35
CA CYS A 178 7.73 18.76 9.58
C CYS A 178 7.45 20.22 9.17
N LYS A 179 6.72 20.46 8.08
CA LYS A 179 6.36 21.83 7.65
C LYS A 179 5.41 22.53 8.61
N ASN A 180 4.49 21.79 9.24
CA ASN A 180 3.63 22.35 10.29
C ASN A 180 4.43 22.69 11.56
N GLN A 181 5.56 22.02 11.79
CA GLN A 181 6.44 22.26 12.93
C GLN A 181 7.51 23.35 12.67
N GLN A 182 7.85 23.65 11.42
CA GLN A 182 8.92 24.57 11.04
C GLN A 182 8.42 25.79 10.26
N GLN A 183 8.15 26.89 10.98
CA GLN A 183 8.13 28.23 10.38
C GLN A 183 9.51 28.89 10.33
N GLN A 184 10.60 28.20 10.70
CA GLN A 184 11.97 28.69 10.56
C GLN A 184 12.97 27.56 10.87
N GLN A 185 13.41 26.83 9.85
CA GLN A 185 14.83 26.67 9.48
C GLN A 185 15.04 25.50 8.51
N PRO A 186 15.87 25.69 7.45
CA PRO A 186 16.18 24.65 6.48
C PRO A 186 17.52 23.99 6.83
N GLN A 187 17.53 22.82 7.50
CA GLN A 187 18.80 22.08 7.61
C GLN A 187 18.80 20.58 7.89
N HIS A 188 17.65 19.92 8.08
CA HIS A 188 17.60 18.45 8.00
C HIS A 188 16.65 18.04 6.88
N THR A 189 17.22 17.84 5.70
CA THR A 189 16.64 17.08 4.60
C THR A 189 16.50 15.62 5.03
N LEU A 190 15.55 15.32 5.93
CA LEU A 190 15.03 13.96 6.07
C LEU A 190 14.36 13.63 4.75
N ASP A 191 14.88 12.59 4.10
CA ASP A 191 14.70 12.32 2.67
C ASP A 191 13.22 12.24 2.27
N ALA A 192 12.72 13.26 1.57
CA ALA A 192 11.42 13.18 0.85
C ALA A 192 11.35 11.95 -0.08
N ASN A 193 12.50 11.38 -0.42
CA ASN A 193 12.66 10.14 -1.17
C ASN A 193 12.18 8.89 -0.41
N ASN A 194 12.28 8.88 0.92
CA ASN A 194 11.79 7.78 1.75
C ASN A 194 10.26 7.78 1.86
N ASP A 195 9.62 8.94 1.92
CA ASP A 195 8.15 9.04 1.93
C ASP A 195 7.54 8.43 0.66
N ALA A 196 8.10 8.77 -0.51
CA ALA A 196 7.68 8.19 -1.78
C ALA A 196 7.93 6.66 -1.86
N LYS A 197 9.01 6.18 -1.25
CA LYS A 197 9.30 4.74 -1.15
C LYS A 197 8.24 4.03 -0.32
N TYR A 198 7.87 4.52 0.86
CA TYR A 198 6.86 3.89 1.70
C TYR A 198 5.47 3.91 1.06
N PHE A 199 5.12 4.99 0.37
CA PHE A 199 3.91 5.04 -0.45
C PHE A 199 3.89 3.91 -1.49
N LEU A 200 4.96 3.78 -2.28
CA LEU A 200 5.07 2.72 -3.29
C LEU A 200 5.05 1.32 -2.67
N LEU A 201 5.72 1.12 -1.53
CA LEU A 201 5.74 -0.17 -0.82
C LEU A 201 4.38 -0.55 -0.28
N TYR A 202 3.62 0.40 0.28
CA TYR A 202 2.26 0.17 0.76
C TYR A 202 1.37 -0.38 -0.36
N TYR A 203 1.29 0.32 -1.49
CA TYR A 203 0.46 -0.13 -2.61
C TYR A 203 0.97 -1.41 -3.25
N TYR A 204 2.29 -1.60 -3.36
CA TYR A 204 2.87 -2.80 -3.92
C TYR A 204 2.60 -4.05 -3.05
N TYR A 205 2.85 -3.94 -1.73
CA TYR A 205 2.59 -5.04 -0.80
C TYR A 205 1.10 -5.28 -0.61
N GLY A 206 0.27 -4.24 -0.56
CA GLY A 206 -1.19 -4.36 -0.57
C GLY A 206 -1.69 -5.11 -1.81
N GLY A 207 -1.20 -4.77 -3.00
CA GLY A 207 -1.49 -5.49 -4.23
C GLY A 207 -1.07 -6.97 -4.17
N MET A 208 0.08 -7.29 -3.58
CA MET A 208 0.52 -8.68 -3.35
C MET A 208 -0.39 -9.43 -2.37
N ILE A 209 -0.83 -8.78 -1.30
CA ILE A 209 -1.74 -9.36 -0.31
C ILE A 209 -3.08 -9.69 -0.95
N TYR A 210 -3.67 -8.75 -1.69
CA TYR A 210 -4.92 -9.00 -2.41
C TYR A 210 -4.77 -10.08 -3.50
N THR A 211 -3.64 -10.13 -4.19
CA THR A 211 -3.32 -11.20 -5.14
C THR A 211 -3.28 -12.56 -4.44
N ALA A 212 -2.72 -12.64 -3.22
CA ALA A 212 -2.66 -13.86 -2.43
C ALA A 212 -4.05 -14.33 -1.96
N ILE A 213 -4.93 -13.40 -1.59
CA ILE A 213 -6.33 -13.65 -1.21
C ILE A 213 -7.21 -13.96 -2.44
N LYS A 214 -6.69 -13.76 -3.66
CA LYS A 214 -7.41 -13.86 -4.95
C LYS A 214 -8.50 -12.80 -5.14
N ASN A 215 -8.41 -11.69 -4.42
CA ASN A 215 -9.19 -10.49 -4.74
C ASN A 215 -8.43 -9.70 -5.81
N TYR A 216 -8.53 -10.15 -7.06
CA TYR A 216 -7.75 -9.59 -8.17
C TYR A 216 -8.19 -8.18 -8.57
N GLU A 217 -9.45 -7.80 -8.30
CA GLU A 217 -9.97 -6.46 -8.61
C GLU A 217 -9.29 -5.39 -7.76
N ARG A 218 -9.29 -5.55 -6.43
CA ARG A 218 -8.52 -4.67 -5.52
C ARG A 218 -7.03 -4.72 -5.81
N ALA A 219 -6.47 -5.91 -6.10
CA ALA A 219 -5.05 -6.02 -6.45
C ALA A 219 -4.68 -5.20 -7.69
N LEU A 220 -5.55 -5.20 -8.71
CA LEU A 220 -5.35 -4.44 -9.94
C LEU A 220 -5.30 -2.93 -9.65
N TYR A 221 -6.26 -2.43 -8.87
CA TYR A 221 -6.28 -1.02 -8.43
C TYR A 221 -5.00 -0.64 -7.67
N PHE A 222 -4.56 -1.46 -6.72
CA PHE A 222 -3.34 -1.19 -5.95
C PHE A 222 -2.09 -1.13 -6.83
N PHE A 223 -1.94 -2.05 -7.78
CA PHE A 223 -0.84 -1.99 -8.74
C PHE A 223 -0.96 -0.82 -9.72
N GLU A 224 -2.18 -0.40 -10.08
CA GLU A 224 -2.43 0.79 -10.91
C GLU A 224 -1.92 2.07 -10.20
N VAL A 225 -2.19 2.22 -8.91
CA VAL A 225 -1.71 3.36 -8.13
C VAL A 225 -0.18 3.41 -8.11
N CYS A 226 0.50 2.27 -7.93
CA CYS A 226 1.97 2.21 -7.99
C CYS A 226 2.54 2.69 -9.33
N ILE A 227 1.92 2.34 -10.46
CA ILE A 227 2.45 2.68 -11.79
C ILE A 227 2.11 4.11 -12.21
N THR A 228 0.98 4.64 -11.74
CA THR A 228 0.51 6.00 -12.03
C THR A 228 1.14 7.07 -11.14
N THR A 229 1.85 6.66 -10.09
CA THR A 229 2.61 7.55 -9.21
C THR A 229 3.62 8.36 -10.03
N PRO A 230 3.57 9.71 -9.98
CA PRO A 230 4.51 10.56 -10.70
C PRO A 230 5.94 10.30 -10.25
N ALA A 231 6.82 9.93 -11.17
CA ALA A 231 8.22 9.66 -10.87
C ALA A 231 9.13 10.21 -11.98
N MET A 232 10.25 10.81 -11.59
CA MET A 232 11.30 11.24 -12.52
C MET A 232 12.30 10.12 -12.83
N ALA A 233 12.44 9.16 -11.91
CA ALA A 233 13.28 7.98 -12.04
C ALA A 233 12.45 6.71 -11.79
N MET A 234 12.81 5.62 -12.44
CA MET A 234 12.15 4.33 -12.23
C MET A 234 12.71 3.65 -10.97
N SER A 235 11.84 3.21 -10.07
CA SER A 235 12.22 2.35 -8.96
C SER A 235 11.95 0.87 -9.29
N HIS A 236 12.69 -0.03 -8.64
CA HIS A 236 12.46 -1.46 -8.76
C HIS A 236 11.06 -1.87 -8.27
N ILE A 237 10.51 -1.16 -7.29
CA ILE A 237 9.16 -1.39 -6.75
C ILE A 237 8.12 -1.18 -7.86
N MET A 238 8.22 -0.07 -8.61
CA MET A 238 7.31 0.22 -9.72
C MET A 238 7.45 -0.81 -10.85
N LEU A 239 8.67 -1.28 -11.15
CA LEU A 239 8.89 -2.29 -12.19
C LEU A 239 8.24 -3.63 -11.82
N GLU A 240 8.39 -4.07 -10.57
CA GLU A 240 7.77 -5.30 -10.08
C GLU A 240 6.23 -5.17 -9.99
N ALA A 241 5.72 -4.00 -9.60
CA ALA A 241 4.30 -3.70 -9.63
C ALA A 241 3.76 -3.76 -11.06
N TYR A 242 4.47 -3.19 -12.04
CA TYR A 242 4.08 -3.20 -13.45
C TYR A 242 4.01 -4.61 -14.04
N LYS A 243 5.00 -5.47 -13.73
CA LYS A 243 4.98 -6.88 -14.15
C LYS A 243 3.74 -7.62 -13.63
N LYS A 244 3.41 -7.43 -12.35
CA LYS A 244 2.24 -8.04 -11.71
C LYS A 244 0.92 -7.44 -12.22
N PHE A 245 0.88 -6.12 -12.44
CA PHE A 245 -0.24 -5.42 -13.05
C PHE A 245 -0.64 -6.05 -14.39
N LEU A 246 0.33 -6.26 -15.29
CA LEU A 246 0.07 -6.89 -16.60
C LEU A 246 -0.60 -8.27 -16.44
N MET A 247 -0.10 -9.11 -15.53
CA MET A 247 -0.66 -10.44 -15.30
C MET A 247 -2.03 -10.42 -14.63
N VAL A 248 -2.21 -9.62 -13.57
CA VAL A 248 -3.50 -9.50 -12.86
C VAL A 248 -4.56 -8.92 -13.79
N SER A 249 -4.20 -7.95 -14.63
CA SER A 249 -5.07 -7.40 -15.66
C SER A 249 -5.55 -8.45 -16.67
N LEU A 250 -4.67 -9.38 -17.08
CA LEU A 250 -5.07 -10.52 -17.92
C LEU A 250 -6.01 -11.49 -17.20
N ILE A 251 -5.94 -11.60 -15.88
CA ILE A 251 -6.82 -12.46 -15.09
C ILE A 251 -8.22 -11.84 -14.95
N VAL A 252 -8.29 -10.54 -14.64
CA VAL A 252 -9.56 -9.82 -14.40
C VAL A 252 -10.24 -9.44 -15.71
N GLU A 253 -9.61 -8.57 -16.50
CA GLU A 253 -10.22 -8.01 -17.71
C GLU A 253 -9.92 -8.84 -18.97
N GLY A 254 -8.89 -9.70 -18.90
CA GLY A 254 -8.31 -10.46 -20.01
C GLY A 254 -7.79 -9.63 -21.17
N LYS A 255 -7.53 -8.36 -20.90
CA LYS A 255 -6.76 -7.41 -21.70
C LYS A 255 -5.95 -6.56 -20.73
N ILE A 256 -5.04 -5.73 -21.24
CA ILE A 256 -4.39 -4.73 -20.40
C ILE A 256 -5.43 -3.65 -20.05
N ALA A 257 -5.61 -3.43 -18.76
CA ALA A 257 -6.44 -2.39 -18.18
C ALA A 257 -5.87 -1.02 -18.58
N TYR A 258 -6.73 -0.03 -18.68
CA TYR A 258 -6.32 1.29 -19.15
C TYR A 258 -5.29 1.88 -18.18
N ILE A 259 -4.11 2.24 -18.70
CA ILE A 259 -3.10 2.96 -17.93
C ILE A 259 -3.22 4.44 -18.30
N PRO A 260 -3.47 5.33 -17.32
CA PRO A 260 -3.42 6.77 -17.54
C PRO A 260 -2.09 7.21 -18.19
N LYS A 261 -2.15 8.13 -19.16
CA LYS A 261 -0.97 8.60 -19.93
C LYS A 261 -0.01 9.51 -19.14
N ASN A 262 -0.11 9.55 -17.82
CA ASN A 262 0.55 10.53 -16.97
C ASN A 262 2.03 10.21 -16.66
N SER A 263 2.49 8.97 -16.83
CA SER A 263 3.87 8.56 -16.49
C SER A 263 4.74 8.27 -17.73
N GLN A 264 5.66 9.19 -18.04
CA GLN A 264 6.66 9.01 -19.13
C GLN A 264 7.63 7.83 -18.86
N VAL A 265 7.77 7.42 -17.60
CA VAL A 265 8.69 6.37 -17.16
C VAL A 265 8.25 4.99 -17.66
N ILE A 266 6.95 4.74 -17.74
CA ILE A 266 6.38 3.44 -18.14
C ILE A 266 6.81 3.10 -19.58
N ALA A 267 6.55 4.03 -20.51
CA ALA A 267 6.82 3.81 -21.93
C ALA A 267 8.33 3.72 -22.23
N ARG A 268 9.14 4.55 -21.57
CA ARG A 268 10.58 4.64 -21.83
C ARG A 268 11.40 3.52 -21.19
N PHE A 269 11.07 3.12 -19.97
CA PHE A 269 11.94 2.23 -19.19
C PHE A 269 11.26 0.92 -18.77
N MET A 270 10.00 0.95 -18.32
CA MET A 270 9.35 -0.27 -17.82
C MET A 270 8.99 -1.24 -18.95
N LYS A 271 8.43 -0.73 -20.06
CA LYS A 271 8.01 -1.56 -21.19
C LYS A 271 9.17 -2.37 -21.82
N PRO A 272 10.36 -1.80 -22.10
CA PRO A 272 11.49 -2.57 -22.59
C PRO A 272 11.99 -3.65 -21.62
N LEU A 273 12.02 -3.35 -20.32
CA LEU A 273 12.48 -4.28 -19.28
C LEU A 273 11.49 -5.41 -19.00
N ALA A 274 10.19 -5.15 -19.20
CA ALA A 274 9.11 -6.11 -19.06
C ALA A 274 8.70 -6.73 -20.42
N SER A 275 9.60 -6.78 -21.40
CA SER A 275 9.32 -7.33 -22.75
C SER A 275 8.72 -8.73 -22.72
N HIS A 276 9.26 -9.63 -21.90
CA HIS A 276 8.76 -11.00 -21.70
C HIS A 276 7.29 -11.05 -21.23
N TYR A 277 6.85 -10.08 -20.42
CA TYR A 277 5.47 -9.96 -19.96
C TYR A 277 4.56 -9.39 -21.06
N HIS A 278 5.07 -8.50 -21.92
CA HIS A 278 4.34 -8.03 -23.09
C HIS A 278 4.18 -9.11 -24.16
N ASP A 279 5.18 -9.96 -24.38
CA ASP A 279 5.06 -11.13 -25.25
C ASP A 279 3.94 -12.07 -24.77
N LEU A 280 3.86 -12.29 -23.46
CA LEU A 280 2.78 -13.05 -22.82
C LEU A 280 1.40 -12.43 -23.10
N VAL A 281 1.27 -11.11 -22.95
CA VAL A 281 0.02 -10.39 -23.26
C VAL A 281 -0.36 -10.54 -24.73
N ASN A 282 0.61 -10.39 -25.65
CA ASN A 282 0.35 -10.47 -27.07
C ASN A 282 -0.20 -11.85 -27.47
N VAL A 283 0.41 -12.92 -26.95
CA VAL A 283 -0.09 -14.30 -27.19
C VAL A 283 -1.42 -14.55 -26.50
N TYR A 284 -1.67 -13.97 -25.32
CA TYR A 284 -2.98 -14.02 -24.69
C TYR A 284 -4.08 -13.42 -25.59
N GLY A 285 -3.75 -12.36 -26.34
CA GLY A 285 -4.65 -11.75 -27.34
C GLY A 285 -5.08 -12.70 -28.45
N ASN A 286 -4.19 -13.61 -28.89
CA ASN A 286 -4.49 -14.62 -29.93
C ASN A 286 -5.45 -15.71 -29.44
N SER A 287 -5.75 -15.77 -28.14
CA SER A 287 -6.65 -16.76 -27.53
C SER A 287 -6.20 -18.24 -27.64
N SER A 288 -4.94 -18.47 -28.03
CA SER A 288 -4.33 -19.81 -28.15
C SER A 288 -3.70 -20.24 -26.82
N SER A 289 -4.25 -21.28 -26.19
CA SER A 289 -3.72 -21.79 -24.90
C SER A 289 -2.41 -22.53 -25.06
N GLU A 290 -2.17 -23.20 -26.18
CA GLU A 290 -0.91 -23.90 -26.43
C GLU A 290 0.26 -22.93 -26.61
N GLU A 291 0.09 -21.88 -27.43
CA GLU A 291 1.10 -20.84 -27.60
C GLU A 291 1.42 -20.15 -26.27
N LEU A 292 0.41 -19.91 -25.44
CA LEU A 292 0.60 -19.30 -24.13
C LEU A 292 1.44 -20.19 -23.21
N ARG A 293 1.21 -21.52 -23.23
CA ARG A 293 2.03 -22.48 -22.49
C ARG A 293 3.47 -22.50 -22.99
N ILE A 294 3.69 -22.47 -24.30
CA ILE A 294 5.02 -22.42 -24.90
C ILE A 294 5.78 -21.17 -24.44
N ILE A 295 5.14 -19.99 -24.44
CA ILE A 295 5.76 -18.75 -23.94
C ILE A 295 6.08 -18.83 -22.45
N ILE A 296 5.19 -19.37 -21.63
CA ILE A 296 5.43 -19.53 -20.18
C ILE A 296 6.64 -20.44 -19.94
N LEU A 297 6.79 -21.51 -20.72
CA LEU A 297 7.96 -22.40 -20.64
C LEU A 297 9.24 -21.72 -21.14
N LYS A 298 9.16 -21.00 -22.26
CA LYS A 298 10.28 -20.25 -22.85
C LYS A 298 10.87 -19.22 -21.88
N TYR A 299 10.02 -18.49 -21.16
CA TYR A 299 10.44 -17.46 -20.20
C TYR A 299 10.35 -17.93 -18.74
N SER A 300 10.38 -19.25 -18.51
CA SER A 300 10.19 -19.83 -17.18
C SER A 300 11.24 -19.39 -16.15
N GLU A 301 12.51 -19.28 -16.57
CA GLU A 301 13.59 -18.77 -15.72
C GLU A 301 13.36 -17.31 -15.32
N ALA A 302 12.88 -16.46 -16.24
CA ALA A 302 12.59 -15.06 -15.95
C ALA A 302 11.43 -14.92 -14.96
N PHE A 303 10.34 -15.67 -15.13
CA PHE A 303 9.21 -15.67 -14.20
C PHE A 303 9.56 -16.25 -12.83
N THR A 304 10.48 -17.22 -12.78
CA THR A 304 10.96 -17.79 -11.51
C THR A 304 11.87 -16.82 -10.79
N ARG A 305 12.78 -16.14 -11.50
CA ARG A 305 13.63 -15.07 -10.94
C ARG A 305 12.81 -13.93 -10.35
N ASP A 306 11.72 -13.56 -11.01
CA ASP A 306 10.81 -12.50 -10.54
C ASP A 306 9.80 -12.99 -9.48
N ASN A 307 9.82 -14.28 -9.09
CA ASN A 307 8.86 -14.92 -8.18
C ASN A 307 7.38 -14.83 -8.63
N ASN A 308 7.12 -14.69 -9.93
CA ASN A 308 5.78 -14.50 -10.50
C ASN A 308 5.26 -15.76 -11.25
N MET A 309 5.99 -16.89 -11.20
CA MET A 309 5.63 -18.14 -11.89
C MET A 309 4.22 -18.65 -11.51
N GLY A 310 3.81 -18.52 -10.24
CA GLY A 310 2.46 -18.90 -9.82
C GLY A 310 1.37 -18.10 -10.53
N LEU A 311 1.59 -16.79 -10.67
CA LEU A 311 0.68 -15.88 -11.35
C LEU A 311 0.64 -16.16 -12.87
N ALA A 312 1.77 -16.49 -13.49
CA ALA A 312 1.83 -16.91 -14.90
C ALA A 312 0.94 -18.15 -15.17
N LYS A 313 0.94 -19.13 -14.27
CA LYS A 313 0.05 -20.30 -14.36
C LYS A 313 -1.43 -19.93 -14.18
N GLN A 314 -1.72 -18.96 -13.32
CA GLN A 314 -3.08 -18.44 -13.17
C GLN A 314 -3.57 -17.72 -14.43
N VAL A 315 -2.71 -16.96 -15.12
CA VAL A 315 -3.01 -16.36 -16.43
C VAL A 315 -3.35 -17.44 -17.47
N ALA A 316 -2.61 -18.56 -17.51
CA ALA A 316 -2.97 -19.68 -18.40
C ALA A 316 -4.35 -20.27 -18.04
N THR A 317 -4.66 -20.36 -16.75
CA THR A 317 -5.94 -20.85 -16.25
C THR A 317 -7.09 -19.89 -16.58
N SER A 318 -6.86 -18.58 -16.48
CA SER A 318 -7.86 -17.56 -16.82
C SER A 318 -8.18 -17.56 -18.31
N LEU A 319 -7.21 -17.88 -19.18
CA LEU A 319 -7.46 -18.01 -20.61
C LEU A 319 -8.46 -19.13 -20.92
N TYR A 320 -8.32 -20.30 -20.28
CA TYR A 320 -9.30 -21.40 -20.47
C TYR A 320 -10.70 -20.97 -20.05
N LYS A 321 -10.83 -20.36 -18.87
CA LYS A 321 -12.10 -19.84 -18.35
C LYS A 321 -12.73 -18.84 -19.32
N ARG A 322 -11.93 -17.94 -19.85
CA ARG A 322 -12.37 -16.91 -20.78
C ARG A 322 -12.76 -17.45 -22.15
N ASN A 323 -12.05 -18.47 -22.65
CA ASN A 323 -12.45 -19.19 -23.85
C ASN A 323 -13.80 -19.89 -23.66
N ILE A 324 -14.06 -20.48 -22.47
CA ILE A 324 -15.37 -21.05 -22.12
C ILE A 324 -16.44 -19.96 -22.05
N GLN A 325 -16.18 -18.81 -21.41
CA GLN A 325 -17.10 -17.66 -21.39
C GLN A 325 -17.41 -17.11 -22.79
N ARG A 326 -16.52 -17.26 -23.77
CA ARG A 326 -16.82 -16.87 -25.15
C ARG A 326 -17.81 -17.83 -25.81
N LEU A 327 -17.77 -19.11 -25.46
CA LEU A 327 -18.70 -20.11 -25.99
C LEU A 327 -20.14 -19.85 -25.53
N THR A 328 -20.33 -19.30 -24.32
CA THR A 328 -21.69 -18.96 -23.82
C THR A 328 -22.37 -17.89 -24.66
N LYS A 329 -21.60 -17.02 -25.34
CA LYS A 329 -22.14 -15.99 -26.24
C LYS A 329 -22.60 -16.50 -27.60
N THR A 330 -22.10 -17.67 -28.02
CA THR A 330 -22.34 -18.21 -29.36
C THR A 330 -23.16 -19.49 -29.35
N PHE A 331 -23.17 -20.22 -28.24
CA PHE A 331 -23.83 -21.52 -28.11
C PHE A 331 -24.79 -21.51 -26.92
N LEU A 332 -26.00 -22.05 -27.15
CA LEU A 332 -26.94 -22.37 -26.08
C LEU A 332 -26.63 -23.75 -25.48
N THR A 333 -26.37 -24.74 -26.34
CA THR A 333 -26.04 -26.12 -25.96
C THR A 333 -24.80 -26.58 -26.70
N LEU A 334 -23.84 -27.18 -25.99
CA LEU A 334 -22.60 -27.68 -26.57
C LEU A 334 -22.16 -28.98 -25.89
N SER A 335 -21.61 -29.94 -26.65
CA SER A 335 -21.07 -31.16 -26.07
C SER A 335 -19.79 -30.90 -25.27
N LEU A 336 -19.54 -31.67 -24.21
CA LEU A 336 -18.32 -31.54 -23.40
C LEU A 336 -17.05 -31.82 -24.24
N SER A 337 -17.14 -32.72 -25.22
CA SER A 337 -16.07 -33.01 -26.18
C SER A 337 -15.79 -31.80 -27.08
N ASP A 338 -16.84 -31.15 -27.58
CA ASP A 338 -16.73 -29.94 -28.40
C ASP A 338 -16.13 -28.76 -27.64
N VAL A 339 -16.50 -28.60 -26.36
CA VAL A 339 -15.87 -27.62 -25.47
C VAL A 339 -14.39 -27.92 -25.33
N ALA A 340 -14.02 -29.17 -25.04
CA ALA A 340 -12.63 -29.57 -24.87
C ALA A 340 -11.80 -29.29 -26.14
N SER A 341 -12.32 -29.64 -27.32
CA SER A 341 -11.62 -29.39 -28.59
C SER A 341 -11.47 -27.90 -28.89
N ARG A 342 -12.50 -27.06 -28.66
CA ARG A 342 -12.44 -25.61 -28.94
C ARG A 342 -11.58 -24.83 -27.96
N VAL A 343 -11.52 -25.27 -26.71
CA VAL A 343 -10.75 -24.65 -25.63
C VAL A 343 -9.34 -25.26 -25.52
N GLN A 344 -9.02 -26.25 -26.37
CA GLN A 344 -7.76 -27.00 -26.38
C GLN A 344 -7.45 -27.69 -25.03
N LEU A 345 -8.49 -28.20 -24.36
CA LEU A 345 -8.35 -29.03 -23.17
C LEU A 345 -8.14 -30.51 -23.58
N PRO A 346 -7.40 -31.29 -22.77
CA PRO A 346 -7.02 -32.65 -23.13
C PRO A 346 -8.19 -33.64 -23.10
N SER A 347 -9.25 -33.37 -22.34
CA SER A 347 -10.37 -34.29 -22.19
C SER A 347 -11.70 -33.59 -21.88
N ALA A 348 -12.81 -34.26 -22.20
CA ALA A 348 -14.15 -33.84 -21.83
C ALA A 348 -14.35 -33.77 -20.30
N ALA A 349 -13.70 -34.65 -19.54
CA ALA A 349 -13.73 -34.65 -18.08
C ALA A 349 -13.06 -33.40 -17.48
N GLU A 350 -11.95 -32.93 -18.09
CA GLU A 350 -11.32 -31.68 -17.70
C GLU A 350 -12.22 -30.48 -18.01
N ALA A 351 -12.87 -30.47 -19.19
CA ALA A 351 -13.85 -29.44 -19.52
C ALA A 351 -15.02 -29.41 -18.52
N GLU A 352 -15.55 -30.58 -18.13
CA GLU A 352 -16.60 -30.69 -17.10
C GLU A 352 -16.13 -30.10 -15.77
N ARG A 353 -14.91 -30.42 -15.33
CA ARG A 353 -14.32 -29.89 -14.10
C ARG A 353 -14.17 -28.37 -14.13
N TYR A 354 -13.70 -27.80 -15.24
CA TYR A 354 -13.59 -26.35 -15.40
C TYR A 354 -14.96 -25.67 -15.33
N ILE A 355 -15.94 -26.18 -16.08
CA ILE A 355 -17.31 -25.65 -16.09
C ILE A 355 -17.94 -25.73 -14.69
N LEU A 356 -17.79 -26.86 -14.00
CA LEU A 356 -18.30 -27.01 -12.64
C LEU A 356 -17.70 -25.99 -11.68
N ASN A 357 -16.39 -25.75 -11.76
CA ASN A 357 -15.72 -24.75 -10.93
C ASN A 357 -16.19 -23.32 -11.26
N MET A 358 -16.40 -23.02 -12.54
CA MET A 358 -16.90 -21.72 -12.99
C MET A 358 -18.37 -21.48 -12.58
N ILE A 359 -19.20 -22.53 -12.56
CA ILE A 359 -20.57 -22.45 -12.01
C ILE A 359 -20.51 -22.17 -10.51
N LYS A 360 -19.65 -22.86 -9.76
CA LYS A 360 -19.49 -22.67 -8.32
C LYS A 360 -18.97 -21.29 -7.94
N SER A 361 -18.09 -20.70 -8.75
CA SER A 361 -17.59 -19.34 -8.52
C SER A 361 -18.50 -18.23 -9.08
N GLY A 362 -19.61 -18.59 -9.73
CA GLY A 362 -20.54 -17.61 -10.33
C GLY A 362 -19.99 -16.94 -11.60
N GLU A 363 -18.96 -17.51 -12.23
CA GLU A 363 -18.33 -16.95 -13.45
C GLU A 363 -19.14 -17.23 -14.73
N ILE A 364 -19.95 -18.30 -14.73
CA ILE A 364 -20.89 -18.66 -15.81
C ILE A 364 -22.16 -19.26 -15.22
N PHE A 365 -23.27 -19.07 -15.93
CA PHE A 365 -24.53 -19.74 -15.66
C PHE A 365 -24.70 -20.89 -16.66
N ALA A 366 -24.54 -22.12 -16.18
CA ALA A 366 -24.64 -23.31 -17.02
C ALA A 366 -25.17 -24.51 -16.23
N SER A 367 -25.74 -25.48 -16.93
CA SER A 367 -26.19 -26.76 -16.39
C SER A 367 -25.55 -27.90 -17.17
N ILE A 368 -24.95 -28.86 -16.46
CA ILE A 368 -24.29 -30.02 -17.05
C ILE A 368 -25.27 -31.18 -17.06
N ASN A 369 -25.51 -31.78 -18.23
CA ASN A 369 -26.24 -33.03 -18.37
C ASN A 369 -25.26 -34.17 -18.65
N GLN A 370 -24.95 -34.95 -17.60
CA GLN A 370 -24.01 -36.06 -17.68
C GLN A 370 -24.51 -37.23 -18.53
N LYS A 371 -25.83 -37.43 -18.65
CA LYS A 371 -26.39 -38.53 -19.45
C LYS A 371 -26.11 -38.36 -20.94
N ASP A 372 -26.25 -37.12 -21.40
CA ASP A 372 -26.09 -36.76 -22.81
C ASP A 372 -24.69 -36.20 -23.12
N GLY A 373 -23.88 -35.93 -22.10
CA GLY A 373 -22.55 -35.33 -22.25
C GLY A 373 -22.60 -33.88 -22.75
N MET A 374 -23.68 -33.16 -22.45
CA MET A 374 -23.97 -31.81 -22.97
C MET A 374 -23.97 -30.76 -21.86
N VAL A 375 -23.59 -29.55 -22.23
CA VAL A 375 -23.64 -28.36 -21.39
C VAL A 375 -24.69 -27.42 -21.96
N LEU A 376 -25.66 -27.04 -21.14
CA LEU A 376 -26.65 -26.02 -21.44
C LEU A 376 -26.21 -24.71 -20.78
N PHE A 377 -25.81 -23.74 -21.58
CA PHE A 377 -25.55 -22.38 -21.13
C PHE A 377 -26.88 -21.66 -20.90
N LYS A 378 -26.98 -20.94 -19.78
CA LYS A 378 -28.15 -20.15 -19.40
C LYS A 378 -27.73 -18.69 -19.32
N ASP A 379 -28.72 -17.81 -19.46
CA ASP A 379 -28.53 -16.41 -19.13
C ASP A 379 -28.53 -16.21 -17.61
N ASP A 380 -28.10 -15.02 -17.19
CA ASP A 380 -28.08 -14.63 -15.78
C ASP A 380 -29.48 -14.83 -15.15
N PRO A 381 -29.60 -15.59 -14.05
CA PRO A 381 -30.88 -15.81 -13.38
C PRO A 381 -31.46 -14.54 -12.72
N GLU A 382 -30.66 -13.48 -12.57
CA GLU A 382 -31.06 -12.24 -11.93
C GLU A 382 -32.09 -11.46 -12.79
N GLN A 383 -33.33 -11.38 -12.29
CA GLN A 383 -34.43 -10.66 -12.95
C GLN A 383 -34.60 -9.21 -12.45
N TYR A 384 -33.68 -8.71 -11.61
CA TYR A 384 -33.69 -7.37 -11.00
C TYR A 384 -34.95 -7.01 -10.21
N ASN A 385 -35.76 -8.00 -9.84
CA ASN A 385 -37.02 -7.85 -9.12
C ASN A 385 -36.94 -8.38 -7.68
N LEU A 386 -35.79 -8.91 -7.28
CA LEU A 386 -35.57 -9.50 -5.97
C LEU A 386 -35.28 -8.40 -4.92
N PRO A 387 -35.73 -8.59 -3.66
CA PRO A 387 -35.38 -7.71 -2.55
C PRO A 387 -33.86 -7.53 -2.36
N ASP A 388 -33.08 -8.56 -2.68
CA ASP A 388 -31.61 -8.52 -2.57
C ASP A 388 -31.00 -7.51 -3.56
N MET A 389 -31.55 -7.42 -4.79
CA MET A 389 -31.12 -6.40 -5.75
C MET A 389 -31.47 -4.99 -5.27
N PHE A 390 -32.64 -4.81 -4.65
CA PHE A 390 -33.00 -3.53 -4.04
C PHE A 390 -32.01 -3.13 -2.94
N LEU A 391 -31.62 -4.07 -2.07
CA LEU A 391 -30.64 -3.82 -1.02
C LEU A 391 -29.24 -3.51 -1.59
N ASN A 392 -28.81 -4.23 -2.63
CA ASN A 392 -27.56 -3.96 -3.33
C ASN A 392 -27.55 -2.55 -3.94
N VAL A 393 -28.62 -2.17 -4.64
CA VAL A 393 -28.77 -0.81 -5.21
C VAL A 393 -28.77 0.24 -4.11
N GLN A 394 -29.50 0.04 -3.02
CA GLN A 394 -29.53 0.96 -1.89
C GLN A 394 -28.14 1.12 -1.25
N THR A 395 -27.37 0.03 -1.13
CA THR A 395 -26.00 0.05 -0.61
C THR A 395 -25.09 0.85 -1.53
N ASN A 396 -25.15 0.59 -2.84
CA ASN A 396 -24.38 1.34 -3.85
C ASN A 396 -24.74 2.82 -3.87
N ILE A 397 -26.03 3.17 -3.75
CA ILE A 397 -26.47 4.57 -3.64
C ILE A 397 -25.88 5.23 -2.39
N THR A 398 -25.89 4.52 -1.26
CA THR A 398 -25.34 5.04 0.00
C THR A 398 -23.84 5.33 -0.13
N GLN A 399 -23.08 4.39 -0.72
CA GLN A 399 -21.65 4.57 -0.99
C GLN A 399 -21.38 5.78 -1.91
N VAL A 400 -22.17 5.95 -2.98
CA VAL A 400 -22.05 7.11 -3.87
C VAL A 400 -22.37 8.41 -3.14
N LEU A 401 -23.41 8.43 -2.30
CA LEU A 401 -23.76 9.62 -1.50
C LEU A 401 -22.65 9.98 -0.51
N ASP A 402 -22.01 9.00 0.11
CA ASP A 402 -20.90 9.24 1.03
C ASP A 402 -19.65 9.74 0.30
N LEU A 403 -19.36 9.23 -0.90
CA LEU A 403 -18.31 9.77 -1.76
C LEU A 403 -18.60 11.22 -2.17
N VAL A 404 -19.85 11.56 -2.52
CA VAL A 404 -20.24 12.93 -2.85
C VAL A 404 -20.04 13.87 -1.64
N LYS A 405 -20.39 13.44 -0.43
CA LYS A 405 -20.11 14.23 0.79
C LYS A 405 -18.62 14.46 0.99
N GLN A 406 -17.79 13.44 0.75
CA GLN A 406 -16.34 13.57 0.86
C GLN A 406 -15.79 14.56 -0.19
N ILE A 407 -16.25 14.49 -1.44
CA ILE A 407 -15.86 15.41 -2.50
C ILE A 407 -16.24 16.85 -2.13
N ASN A 408 -17.46 17.09 -1.64
CA ASN A 408 -17.89 18.42 -1.21
C ASN A 408 -17.03 18.96 -0.07
N LYS A 409 -16.67 18.12 0.91
CA LYS A 409 -15.77 18.51 1.99
C LYS A 409 -14.38 18.89 1.47
N MET A 410 -13.83 18.12 0.53
CA MET A 410 -12.55 18.45 -0.12
C MET A 410 -12.63 19.76 -0.90
N GLU A 411 -13.75 20.01 -1.60
CA GLU A 411 -13.98 21.26 -2.32
C GLU A 411 -14.03 22.46 -1.36
N GLU A 412 -14.73 22.34 -0.24
CA GLU A 412 -14.74 23.36 0.82
C GLU A 412 -13.33 23.65 1.35
N GLU A 413 -12.53 22.63 1.64
CA GLU A 413 -11.14 22.79 2.09
C GLU A 413 -10.26 23.51 1.05
N ILE A 414 -10.46 23.22 -0.24
CA ILE A 414 -9.74 23.88 -1.34
C ILE A 414 -10.16 25.35 -1.47
N ILE A 415 -11.46 25.64 -1.39
CA ILE A 415 -11.99 27.00 -1.51
C ILE A 415 -11.53 27.88 -0.34
N LEU A 416 -11.44 27.31 0.87
CA LEU A 416 -10.95 27.99 2.06
C LEU A 416 -9.42 28.16 2.08
N ASN A 417 -8.68 27.50 1.16
CA ASN A 417 -7.23 27.56 1.16
C ASN A 417 -6.73 28.96 0.76
N PRO A 418 -5.95 29.66 1.62
CA PRO A 418 -5.54 31.04 1.37
C PRO A 418 -4.66 31.20 0.11
N MET A 419 -3.92 30.17 -0.30
CA MET A 419 -3.14 30.19 -1.53
C MET A 419 -4.02 30.07 -2.77
N TYR A 420 -5.11 29.30 -2.69
CA TYR A 420 -6.11 29.20 -3.74
C TYR A 420 -6.88 30.52 -3.85
N VAL A 421 -7.33 31.08 -2.73
CA VAL A 421 -8.01 32.38 -2.65
C VAL A 421 -7.14 33.49 -3.26
N LYS A 422 -5.86 33.60 -2.88
CA LYS A 422 -4.93 34.59 -3.46
C LYS A 422 -4.74 34.45 -4.98
N LYS A 423 -4.65 33.22 -5.50
CA LYS A 423 -4.55 32.99 -6.94
C LYS A 423 -5.86 33.26 -7.69
N SER A 424 -7.00 32.94 -7.06
CA SER A 424 -8.34 33.12 -7.64
C SER A 424 -8.77 34.58 -7.71
N LEU A 425 -8.32 35.42 -6.76
CA LEU A 425 -8.59 36.85 -6.71
C LEU A 425 -7.72 37.67 -7.69
N GLY A 426 -6.75 37.03 -8.36
CA GLY A 426 -5.80 37.68 -9.27
C GLY A 426 -4.73 38.47 -8.52
N SER A 427 -3.48 38.34 -8.97
CA SER A 427 -2.35 39.16 -8.53
C SER A 427 -2.60 40.63 -8.87
N GLN A 428 -3.28 41.40 -8.00
CA GLN A 428 -3.43 42.85 -8.18
C GLN A 428 -2.13 43.64 -7.94
N ASP A 429 -1.04 43.00 -7.53
CA ASP A 429 0.22 43.69 -7.19
C ASP A 429 1.21 43.86 -8.35
N ASP A 430 1.01 43.20 -9.51
CA ASP A 430 1.96 43.32 -10.65
C ASP A 430 1.62 44.46 -11.65
N ASP A 431 0.41 45.04 -11.60
CA ASP A 431 -0.02 46.09 -12.55
C ASP A 431 0.25 47.53 -12.09
N LEU A 432 0.77 47.75 -10.87
CA LEU A 432 1.06 49.08 -10.33
C LEU A 432 2.53 49.52 -10.50
N ALA A 433 3.41 48.66 -11.00
CA ALA A 433 4.84 48.96 -11.18
C ALA A 433 5.23 49.39 -12.61
N SER A 434 4.28 49.54 -13.54
CA SER A 434 4.54 49.84 -14.95
C SER A 434 3.88 51.14 -15.45
N GLN A 435 3.88 52.19 -14.61
CA GLN A 435 3.63 53.56 -15.06
C GLN A 435 4.81 54.48 -14.72
N HIS A 436 5.89 54.38 -15.50
CA HIS A 436 6.85 55.48 -15.61
C HIS A 436 6.27 56.58 -16.51
N PRO A 437 6.25 57.85 -16.08
CA PRO A 437 5.75 58.94 -16.90
C PRO A 437 6.75 59.23 -18.04
N LYS A 438 6.23 59.32 -19.27
CA LYS A 438 7.00 59.81 -20.43
C LYS A 438 7.35 61.28 -20.20
N THR A 439 8.61 61.57 -19.91
CA THR A 439 9.15 62.94 -19.96
C THR A 439 9.41 63.31 -21.42
N TYR A 440 8.67 64.31 -21.90
CA TYR A 440 8.87 64.99 -23.17
C TYR A 440 9.95 66.08 -23.00
N SER A 441 10.97 66.06 -23.87
CA SER A 441 11.88 67.17 -24.22
C SER A 441 13.02 66.56 -25.04
N GLY A 442 13.46 67.05 -26.19
CA GLY A 442 13.23 68.25 -26.99
C GLY A 442 14.32 68.23 -28.05
#